data_AF-A0AAF0RM14-F1
#
_entry.id   AF-A0AAF0RM14-F1
#
_cell.length_a   1.000
_cell.length_b   1.000
_cell.length_c   1.000
_cell.angle_alpha   90.00
_cell.angle_beta   90.00
_cell.angle_gamma   90.00
#
_symmetry.space_group_name_H-M   'P 1'
#
loop_
_entity.id
_entity.type
_entity.pdbx_description
1 polymer ?
#
loop_
_entity_poly.entity_id
_entity_poly.type
_entity_poly.pdbx_seq_one_letter_code
_entity_poly.pdbx_strand_id
1 'polypeptide(L)'
;MTNTTQATDAANATDAMDPRWARVRPLVFRTIIGAVVAAGLIGIIAVLIGDFGRVAVQLLLTVVVVVVFALLSWYDADVSSRRSGTFAFVSIVTSMYLLVAGLVKVWIVPSSPLADDDGIWLVLERFWHWMWLVGVARVALLHVHLLLVIHRRYPTPALQVVAKATVGVIALLALLLSIPLLAPDVDYARGYWRLVWVVVILDLLGTVVVPLSNALFRPRAAVPSATWSVPDPQPAWSATPTPDAPVPAAPLLAAPVPPASPPTPTPAPDTVVASDGRRYATRPAASRALAWPRYVDGTPLPALPDGTPDFSEVTER
;
A
#
# COMPACT_ATOMS: atom_id res chain seq x y z
N MET A 1 9.77 -26.40 38.88
CA MET A 1 9.86 -26.32 37.41
C MET A 1 8.45 -26.18 36.84
N THR A 2 7.90 -24.97 36.79
CA THR A 2 6.58 -24.68 36.20
C THR A 2 6.56 -23.19 35.88
N ASN A 3 7.02 -22.75 34.70
CA ASN A 3 6.76 -21.37 34.25
C ASN A 3 7.04 -21.09 32.76
N THR A 4 7.24 -22.10 31.92
CA THR A 4 7.57 -21.87 30.50
C THR A 4 6.37 -21.92 29.55
N THR A 5 5.24 -22.49 29.98
CA THR A 5 4.03 -22.63 29.13
C THR A 5 3.16 -21.37 29.11
N GLN A 6 3.24 -20.51 30.12
CA GLN A 6 2.35 -19.34 30.25
C GLN A 6 2.77 -18.15 29.36
N ALA A 7 4.04 -18.08 28.96
CA ALA A 7 4.56 -17.01 28.13
C ALA A 7 4.22 -17.18 26.63
N THR A 8 4.05 -18.42 26.16
CA THR A 8 3.66 -18.73 24.77
C THR A 8 2.18 -18.53 24.51
N ASP A 9 1.31 -18.76 25.51
CA ASP A 9 -0.14 -18.48 25.37
C ASP A 9 -0.44 -16.98 25.33
N ALA A 10 0.34 -16.16 26.02
CA ALA A 10 0.17 -14.70 25.99
C ALA A 10 0.56 -14.06 24.65
N ALA A 11 1.47 -14.69 23.89
CA ALA A 11 1.91 -14.18 22.58
C ALA A 11 0.95 -14.55 21.43
N ASN A 12 0.23 -15.66 21.54
CA ASN A 12 -0.79 -16.08 20.56
C ASN A 12 -2.16 -15.39 20.76
N ALA A 13 -2.40 -14.74 21.91
CA ALA A 13 -3.66 -14.08 22.21
C ALA A 13 -3.87 -12.75 21.45
N THR A 14 -2.81 -12.16 20.88
CA THR A 14 -2.87 -10.85 20.21
C THR A 14 -3.33 -10.89 18.74
N ASP A 15 -3.47 -12.07 18.12
CA ASP A 15 -3.94 -12.23 16.73
C ASP A 15 -5.36 -12.83 16.59
N ALA A 16 -6.01 -13.14 17.72
CA ALA A 16 -7.41 -13.55 17.70
C ALA A 16 -8.30 -12.32 17.49
N MET A 17 -8.76 -12.09 16.26
CA MET A 17 -9.82 -11.12 15.97
C MET A 17 -10.93 -11.24 17.02
N ASP A 18 -11.20 -10.13 17.71
CA ASP A 18 -12.29 -10.01 18.67
C ASP A 18 -13.56 -10.76 18.20
N PRO A 19 -14.07 -11.76 18.95
CA PRO A 19 -15.19 -12.61 18.52
C PRO A 19 -16.50 -11.83 18.27
N ARG A 20 -16.59 -10.61 18.79
CA ARG A 20 -17.63 -9.62 18.45
C ARG A 20 -17.56 -9.19 16.98
N TRP A 21 -16.37 -8.98 16.42
CA TRP A 21 -16.22 -8.48 15.05
C TRP A 21 -16.58 -9.55 14.00
N ALA A 22 -16.31 -10.83 14.30
CA ALA A 22 -16.71 -11.95 13.45
C ALA A 22 -18.22 -12.06 13.28
N ARG A 23 -19.02 -11.71 14.31
CA ARG A 23 -20.49 -11.72 14.26
C ARG A 23 -21.09 -10.49 13.58
N VAL A 24 -20.47 -9.31 13.72
CA VAL A 24 -21.04 -8.06 13.20
C VAL A 24 -20.78 -7.90 11.69
N ARG A 25 -19.69 -8.45 11.17
CA ARG A 25 -19.35 -8.36 9.73
C ARG A 25 -20.46 -8.89 8.79
N PRO A 26 -21.02 -10.10 8.96
CA PRO A 26 -22.12 -10.57 8.11
C PRO A 26 -23.42 -9.76 8.30
N LEU A 27 -23.63 -9.17 9.49
CA LEU A 27 -24.78 -8.30 9.74
C LEU A 27 -24.69 -7.01 8.92
N VAL A 28 -23.51 -6.39 8.87
CA VAL A 28 -23.25 -5.18 8.06
C VAL A 28 -23.56 -5.46 6.59
N PHE A 29 -23.04 -6.55 6.02
CA PHE A 29 -23.32 -6.90 4.62
C PHE A 29 -24.81 -7.14 4.37
N ARG A 30 -25.52 -7.83 5.26
CA ARG A 30 -26.98 -8.03 5.15
C ARG A 30 -27.75 -6.72 5.20
N THR A 31 -27.36 -5.78 6.06
CA THR A 31 -28.01 -4.47 6.14
C THR A 31 -27.76 -3.61 4.89
N ILE A 32 -26.55 -3.66 4.31
CA ILE A 32 -26.23 -2.98 3.05
C ILE A 32 -27.07 -3.57 1.91
N ILE A 33 -27.08 -4.89 1.77
CA ILE A 33 -27.88 -5.58 0.73
C ILE A 33 -29.37 -5.26 0.91
N GLY A 34 -29.87 -5.33 2.15
CA GLY A 34 -31.26 -4.99 2.47
C GLY A 34 -31.63 -3.55 2.13
N ALA A 35 -30.76 -2.58 2.42
CA ALA A 35 -30.96 -1.18 2.07
C ALA A 35 -30.98 -0.96 0.55
N VAL A 36 -30.08 -1.62 -0.20
CA VAL A 36 -30.04 -1.54 -1.66
C VAL A 36 -31.31 -2.14 -2.28
N VAL A 37 -31.75 -3.30 -1.80
CA VAL A 37 -33.01 -3.93 -2.25
C VAL A 37 -34.20 -3.04 -1.94
N ALA A 38 -34.28 -2.47 -0.73
CA ALA A 38 -35.36 -1.57 -0.34
C ALA A 38 -35.39 -0.30 -1.22
N ALA A 39 -34.23 0.30 -1.51
CA ALA A 39 -34.14 1.45 -2.42
C ALA A 39 -34.60 1.10 -3.85
N GLY A 40 -34.22 -0.09 -4.35
CA GLY A 40 -34.69 -0.58 -5.64
C GLY A 40 -36.20 -0.78 -5.68
N LEU A 41 -36.79 -1.37 -4.63
CA LEU A 41 -38.24 -1.53 -4.51
C LEU A 41 -38.96 -0.18 -4.45
N ILE A 42 -38.43 0.81 -3.73
CA ILE A 42 -38.99 2.17 -3.70
C ILE A 42 -38.99 2.78 -5.11
N GLY A 43 -37.90 2.61 -5.88
CA GLY A 43 -37.84 3.06 -7.26
C GLY A 43 -38.88 2.39 -8.16
N ILE A 44 -39.06 1.07 -8.03
CA ILE A 44 -40.07 0.31 -8.79
C ILE A 44 -41.49 0.78 -8.43
N ILE A 45 -41.78 0.94 -7.14
CA ILE A 45 -43.09 1.43 -6.66
C ILE A 45 -43.37 2.85 -7.18
N ALA A 46 -42.37 3.72 -7.17
CA ALA A 46 -42.51 5.09 -7.69
C ALA A 46 -42.83 5.11 -9.18
N VAL A 47 -42.28 4.18 -9.98
CA VAL A 47 -42.59 4.04 -11.41
C VAL A 47 -43.98 3.46 -11.64
N LEU A 48 -44.43 2.51 -10.83
CA LEU A 48 -45.74 1.87 -10.97
C LEU A 48 -46.92 2.80 -10.62
N ILE A 49 -46.72 3.72 -9.68
CA ILE A 49 -47.78 4.60 -9.13
C ILE A 49 -47.68 6.02 -9.70
N GLY A 50 -46.51 6.44 -10.17
CA GLY A 50 -46.21 7.83 -10.51
C GLY A 50 -46.88 8.32 -11.80
N ASP A 51 -47.30 9.58 -11.77
CA ASP A 51 -47.63 10.33 -12.99
C ASP A 51 -46.33 10.65 -13.74
N PHE A 52 -46.26 10.32 -15.04
CA PHE A 52 -45.04 10.44 -15.83
C PHE A 52 -44.81 11.90 -16.22
N GLY A 53 -44.08 12.62 -15.37
CA GLY A 53 -43.61 13.98 -15.64
C GLY A 53 -42.21 14.23 -15.10
N ARG A 54 -41.71 15.45 -15.28
CA ARG A 54 -40.39 15.89 -14.81
C ARG A 54 -40.11 15.53 -13.35
N VAL A 55 -41.10 15.72 -12.48
CA VAL A 55 -40.96 15.46 -11.03
C VAL A 55 -40.71 13.99 -10.75
N ALA A 56 -41.42 13.08 -11.43
CA ALA A 56 -41.22 11.64 -11.26
C ALA A 56 -39.79 11.24 -11.67
N VAL A 57 -39.28 11.77 -12.79
CA VAL A 57 -37.90 11.55 -13.24
C VAL A 57 -36.88 12.12 -12.25
N GLN A 58 -37.12 13.32 -11.71
CA GLN A 58 -36.25 13.92 -10.69
C GLN A 58 -36.19 13.09 -9.40
N LEU A 59 -37.33 12.56 -8.94
CA LEU A 59 -37.38 11.68 -7.78
C LEU A 59 -36.60 10.38 -8.05
N LEU A 60 -36.81 9.76 -9.21
CA LEU A 60 -36.07 8.56 -9.62
C LEU A 60 -34.56 8.81 -9.67
N LEU A 61 -34.11 9.90 -10.33
CA LEU A 61 -32.69 10.24 -10.41
C LEU A 61 -32.09 10.60 -9.06
N THR A 62 -32.86 11.17 -8.14
CA THR A 62 -32.42 11.39 -6.75
C THR A 62 -32.11 10.07 -6.06
N VAL A 63 -32.94 9.03 -6.24
CA VAL A 63 -32.64 7.68 -5.74
C VAL A 63 -31.34 7.16 -6.33
N VAL A 64 -31.13 7.32 -7.64
CA VAL A 64 -29.89 6.91 -8.30
C VAL A 64 -28.66 7.65 -7.74
N VAL A 65 -28.75 8.97 -7.54
CA VAL A 65 -27.68 9.78 -6.91
C VAL A 65 -27.33 9.24 -5.52
N VAL A 66 -28.34 8.91 -4.71
CA VAL A 66 -28.15 8.34 -3.36
C VAL A 66 -27.50 6.95 -3.42
N VAL A 67 -27.94 6.09 -4.35
CA VAL A 67 -27.35 4.75 -4.54
C VAL A 67 -25.88 4.85 -4.94
N VAL A 68 -25.54 5.72 -5.89
CA VAL A 68 -24.15 5.98 -6.28
C VAL A 68 -23.36 6.49 -5.08
N PHE A 69 -23.86 7.48 -4.33
CA PHE A 69 -23.21 7.96 -3.11
C PHE A 69 -22.98 6.85 -2.06
N ALA A 70 -23.94 5.95 -1.87
CA ALA A 70 -23.81 4.83 -0.94
C ALA A 70 -22.73 3.84 -1.40
N LEU A 71 -22.70 3.49 -2.69
CA LEU A 71 -21.66 2.63 -3.27
C LEU A 71 -20.28 3.26 -3.13
N LEU A 72 -20.18 4.56 -3.40
CA LEU A 72 -18.95 5.33 -3.24
C LEU A 72 -18.49 5.38 -1.78
N SER A 73 -19.41 5.61 -0.84
CA SER A 73 -19.13 5.61 0.60
C SER A 73 -18.66 4.24 1.09
N TRP A 74 -19.26 3.17 0.57
CA TRP A 74 -18.82 1.80 0.86
C TRP A 74 -17.40 1.53 0.33
N TYR A 75 -17.11 1.92 -0.90
CA TYR A 75 -15.77 1.82 -1.49
C TYR A 75 -14.74 2.62 -0.66
N ASP A 76 -15.06 3.87 -0.32
CA ASP A 76 -14.17 4.73 0.47
C ASP A 76 -13.94 4.18 1.88
N ALA A 77 -14.93 3.52 2.48
CA ALA A 77 -14.79 2.84 3.78
C ALA A 77 -13.84 1.64 3.72
N ASP A 78 -13.92 0.78 2.69
CA ASP A 78 -12.98 -0.34 2.53
C ASP A 78 -11.55 0.17 2.30
N VAL A 79 -11.38 1.18 1.45
CA VAL A 79 -10.05 1.77 1.17
C VAL A 79 -9.48 2.50 2.41
N SER A 80 -10.31 3.25 3.13
CA SER A 80 -9.91 3.97 4.35
C SER A 80 -9.47 3.03 5.46
N SER A 81 -10.14 1.89 5.65
CA SER A 81 -9.81 0.94 6.72
C SER A 81 -8.38 0.42 6.65
N ARG A 82 -7.77 0.45 5.46
CA ARG A 82 -6.42 -0.07 5.19
C ARG A 82 -5.33 1.01 5.19
N ARG A 83 -5.65 2.32 5.31
CA ARG A 83 -4.68 3.43 5.06
C ARG A 83 -4.89 4.72 5.88
N SER A 84 -3.92 5.63 5.76
CA SER A 84 -3.79 6.89 6.52
C SER A 84 -5.02 7.79 6.48
N GLY A 85 -5.35 8.43 7.62
CA GLY A 85 -6.56 9.26 7.80
C GLY A 85 -6.72 10.44 6.84
N THR A 86 -5.64 10.98 6.27
CA THR A 86 -5.73 12.08 5.28
C THR A 86 -6.47 11.65 4.01
N PHE A 87 -6.26 10.42 3.54
CA PHE A 87 -6.94 9.91 2.35
C PHE A 87 -8.45 9.74 2.60
N ALA A 88 -8.80 9.24 3.79
CA ALA A 88 -10.18 9.08 4.22
C ALA A 88 -10.92 10.43 4.26
N PHE A 89 -10.27 11.47 4.78
CA PHE A 89 -10.86 12.80 4.82
C PHE A 89 -11.11 13.35 3.40
N VAL A 90 -10.12 13.27 2.51
CA VAL A 90 -10.25 13.75 1.12
C VAL A 90 -11.34 13.00 0.37
N SER A 91 -11.46 11.68 0.54
CA SER A 91 -12.50 10.90 -0.11
C SER A 91 -13.90 11.24 0.43
N ILE A 92 -14.05 11.44 1.75
CA ILE A 92 -15.31 11.89 2.36
C ILE A 92 -15.72 13.25 1.81
N VAL A 93 -14.81 14.22 1.77
CA VAL A 93 -15.08 15.56 1.21
C VAL A 93 -15.48 15.45 -0.26
N THR A 94 -14.79 14.62 -1.05
CA THR A 94 -15.11 14.41 -2.48
C THR A 94 -16.47 13.75 -2.66
N SER A 95 -16.82 12.76 -1.83
CA SER A 95 -18.13 12.10 -1.83
C SER A 95 -19.26 13.06 -1.47
N MET A 96 -19.05 13.91 -0.45
CA MET A 96 -20.01 14.94 -0.07
C MET A 96 -20.20 15.97 -1.19
N TYR A 97 -19.11 16.42 -1.82
CA TYR A 97 -19.16 17.30 -2.98
C TYR A 97 -19.97 16.70 -4.14
N LEU A 98 -19.72 15.43 -4.50
CA LEU A 98 -20.44 14.69 -5.54
C LEU A 98 -21.94 14.55 -5.24
N LEU A 99 -22.31 14.29 -3.98
CA LEU A 99 -23.71 14.20 -3.56
C LEU A 99 -24.44 15.53 -3.76
N VAL A 100 -23.85 16.61 -3.25
CA VAL A 100 -24.43 17.96 -3.38
C VAL A 100 -24.52 18.37 -4.85
N ALA A 101 -23.48 18.13 -5.64
CA ALA A 101 -23.49 18.41 -7.07
C ALA A 101 -24.58 17.62 -7.81
N GLY A 102 -24.78 16.35 -7.46
CA GLY A 102 -25.83 15.51 -8.04
C GLY A 102 -27.23 16.02 -7.72
N LEU A 103 -27.48 16.37 -6.46
CA LEU A 103 -28.77 16.91 -6.03
C LEU A 103 -29.07 18.24 -6.71
N VAL A 104 -28.08 19.13 -6.79
CA VAL A 104 -28.19 20.41 -7.52
C VAL A 104 -28.46 20.19 -9.01
N LYS A 105 -27.80 19.24 -9.65
CA LYS A 105 -27.98 18.95 -11.09
C LYS A 105 -29.36 18.39 -11.41
N VAL A 106 -29.91 17.54 -10.53
CA VAL A 106 -31.24 16.95 -10.67
C VAL A 106 -32.34 17.99 -10.44
N TRP A 107 -32.20 18.87 -9.44
CA TRP A 107 -33.27 19.78 -9.01
C TRP A 107 -33.21 21.20 -9.59
N ILE A 108 -32.02 21.78 -9.75
CA ILE A 108 -31.86 23.17 -10.19
C ILE A 108 -31.79 23.24 -11.72
N VAL A 109 -32.91 22.97 -12.38
CA VAL A 109 -33.02 22.97 -13.84
C VAL A 109 -33.69 24.27 -14.29
N PRO A 110 -33.00 25.14 -15.06
CA PRO A 110 -33.62 26.36 -15.58
C PRO A 110 -34.80 25.99 -16.49
N SER A 111 -36.01 26.35 -16.08
CA SER A 111 -37.17 26.29 -16.96
C SER A 111 -37.21 27.56 -17.79
N SER A 112 -36.95 27.47 -19.09
CA SER A 112 -37.22 28.58 -20.00
C SER A 112 -38.74 28.67 -20.21
N PRO A 113 -39.41 29.78 -19.82
CA PRO A 113 -40.86 29.91 -19.97
C PRO A 113 -41.34 29.96 -21.44
N LEU A 114 -40.42 30.01 -22.40
CA LEU A 114 -40.71 29.97 -23.84
C LEU A 114 -40.51 28.59 -24.49
N ALA A 115 -40.01 27.59 -23.77
CA ALA A 115 -39.88 26.24 -24.32
C ALA A 115 -41.09 25.41 -23.94
N ASP A 116 -41.85 24.92 -24.93
CA ASP A 116 -42.93 23.93 -24.78
C ASP A 116 -42.42 22.52 -24.39
N ASP A 117 -41.18 22.41 -23.93
CA ASP A 117 -40.56 21.15 -23.51
C ASP A 117 -40.82 20.87 -22.03
N ASP A 118 -41.22 19.63 -21.73
CA ASP A 118 -41.44 19.17 -20.36
C ASP A 118 -40.14 19.13 -19.54
N GLY A 119 -38.98 19.36 -20.17
CA GLY A 119 -37.66 19.51 -19.59
C GLY A 119 -37.06 18.21 -19.05
N ILE A 120 -37.68 17.07 -19.36
CA ILE A 120 -37.20 15.74 -18.95
C ILE A 120 -35.82 15.47 -19.56
N TRP A 121 -35.63 15.78 -20.85
CA TRP A 121 -34.36 15.59 -21.54
C TRP A 121 -33.23 16.38 -20.91
N LEU A 122 -33.48 17.64 -20.55
CA LEU A 122 -32.48 18.49 -19.92
C LEU A 122 -32.11 18.02 -18.51
N VAL A 123 -33.07 17.48 -17.74
CA VAL A 123 -32.76 16.81 -16.46
C VAL A 123 -31.83 15.62 -16.68
N LEU A 124 -32.11 14.79 -17.69
CA LEU A 124 -31.31 13.60 -18.00
C LEU A 124 -29.89 13.96 -18.50
N GLU A 125 -29.78 14.99 -19.33
CA GLU A 125 -28.50 15.53 -19.80
C GLU A 125 -27.66 16.06 -18.62
N ARG A 126 -28.25 16.85 -17.71
CA ARG A 126 -27.55 17.35 -16.52
C ARG A 126 -27.13 16.23 -15.59
N PHE A 127 -27.93 15.18 -15.48
CA PHE A 127 -27.56 13.96 -14.77
C PHE A 127 -26.35 13.26 -15.43
N TRP A 128 -26.31 13.19 -16.76
CA TRP A 128 -25.16 12.62 -17.48
C TRP A 128 -23.86 13.41 -17.24
N HIS A 129 -23.94 14.74 -17.21
CA HIS A 129 -22.81 15.61 -16.83
C HIS A 129 -22.33 15.34 -15.40
N TRP A 130 -23.26 15.13 -14.46
CA TRP A 130 -22.91 14.72 -13.10
C TRP A 130 -22.21 13.35 -13.09
N MET A 131 -22.65 12.39 -13.90
CA MET A 131 -21.96 11.10 -14.01
C MET A 131 -20.53 11.25 -14.56
N TRP A 132 -20.32 12.08 -15.57
CA TRP A 132 -18.96 12.40 -16.03
C TRP A 132 -18.10 13.01 -14.93
N LEU A 133 -18.68 13.90 -14.12
CA LEU A 133 -18.00 14.49 -12.96
C LEU A 133 -17.62 13.44 -11.91
N VAL A 134 -18.53 12.51 -11.61
CA VAL A 134 -18.23 11.36 -10.73
C VAL A 134 -17.06 10.55 -11.31
N GLY A 135 -17.09 10.27 -12.62
CA GLY A 135 -16.03 9.56 -13.32
C GLY A 135 -14.67 10.25 -13.19
N VAL A 136 -14.60 11.55 -13.50
CA VAL A 136 -13.36 12.35 -13.40
C VAL A 136 -12.81 12.35 -11.96
N ALA A 137 -13.66 12.64 -10.97
CA ALA A 137 -13.25 12.67 -9.57
C ALA A 137 -12.70 11.31 -9.11
N ARG A 138 -13.33 10.21 -9.54
CA ARG A 138 -12.91 8.85 -9.14
C ARG A 138 -11.66 8.39 -9.87
N VAL A 139 -11.51 8.71 -11.16
CA VAL A 139 -10.26 8.46 -11.89
C VAL A 139 -9.11 9.22 -11.24
N ALA A 140 -9.31 10.47 -10.83
CA ALA A 140 -8.28 11.24 -10.12
C ALA A 140 -7.87 10.58 -8.79
N LEU A 141 -8.84 10.18 -7.96
CA LEU A 141 -8.56 9.47 -6.70
C LEU A 141 -7.86 8.12 -6.94
N LEU A 142 -8.26 7.38 -7.98
CA LEU A 142 -7.63 6.14 -8.40
C LEU A 142 -6.18 6.37 -8.84
N HIS A 143 -5.92 7.44 -9.58
CA HIS A 143 -4.59 7.81 -10.07
C HIS A 143 -3.65 8.15 -8.90
N VAL A 144 -4.14 8.94 -7.94
CA VAL A 144 -3.43 9.23 -6.69
C VAL A 144 -3.16 7.94 -5.90
N HIS A 145 -4.15 7.05 -5.83
CA HIS A 145 -3.99 5.75 -5.14
C HIS A 145 -2.91 4.88 -5.81
N LEU A 146 -2.92 4.80 -7.14
CA LEU A 146 -1.96 4.02 -7.93
C LEU A 146 -0.53 4.57 -7.74
N LEU A 147 -0.36 5.89 -7.79
CA LEU A 147 0.94 6.53 -7.57
C LEU A 147 1.49 6.28 -6.16
N LEU A 148 0.63 6.33 -5.13
CA LEU A 148 1.02 6.04 -3.76
C LEU A 148 1.41 4.56 -3.58
N VAL A 149 0.74 3.62 -4.26
CA VAL A 149 1.11 2.20 -4.24
C VAL A 149 2.50 1.99 -4.86
N ILE A 150 2.75 2.61 -6.01
CA ILE A 150 4.05 2.51 -6.72
C ILE A 150 5.19 3.14 -5.91
N HIS A 151 4.96 4.30 -5.28
CA HIS A 151 6.00 5.04 -4.56
C HIS A 151 6.35 4.46 -3.19
N ARG A 152 5.46 3.69 -2.55
CA ARG A 152 5.79 2.98 -1.29
C ARG A 152 6.99 2.04 -1.44
N ARG A 153 7.38 1.70 -2.67
CA ARG A 153 8.52 0.83 -2.96
C ARG A 153 9.88 1.55 -2.95
N TYR A 154 9.93 2.88 -2.87
CA TYR A 154 11.17 3.67 -2.99
C TYR A 154 11.20 4.90 -2.04
N PRO A 155 12.12 4.97 -1.05
CA PRO A 155 12.10 5.99 0.01
C PRO A 155 12.93 7.27 -0.25
N THR A 156 13.47 7.53 -1.45
CA THR A 156 14.35 8.70 -1.65
C THR A 156 13.56 10.03 -1.59
N PRO A 157 14.10 11.09 -0.96
CA PRO A 157 13.39 12.36 -0.77
C PRO A 157 13.09 13.09 -2.08
N ALA A 158 13.94 12.93 -3.11
CA ALA A 158 13.71 13.49 -4.44
C ALA A 158 12.44 12.89 -5.10
N LEU A 159 12.23 11.57 -4.97
CA LEU A 159 11.02 10.92 -5.48
C LEU A 159 9.75 11.37 -4.73
N GLN A 160 9.86 11.73 -3.45
CA GLN A 160 8.71 12.23 -2.68
C GLN A 160 8.24 13.61 -3.17
N VAL A 161 9.16 14.49 -3.58
CA VAL A 161 8.80 15.80 -4.16
C VAL A 161 8.07 15.62 -5.48
N VAL A 162 8.59 14.75 -6.36
CA VAL A 162 7.96 14.44 -7.64
C VAL A 162 6.56 13.83 -7.42
N ALA A 163 6.42 12.87 -6.50
CA ALA A 163 5.12 12.29 -6.18
C ALA A 163 4.09 13.32 -5.70
N LYS A 164 4.49 14.24 -4.81
CA LYS A 164 3.62 15.33 -4.35
C LYS A 164 3.25 16.27 -5.49
N ALA A 165 4.19 16.58 -6.39
CA ALA A 165 3.94 17.39 -7.56
C ALA A 165 2.92 16.73 -8.50
N THR A 166 3.09 15.44 -8.82
CA THR A 166 2.13 14.70 -9.67
C THR A 166 0.74 14.62 -9.02
N VAL A 167 0.67 14.35 -7.72
CA VAL A 167 -0.62 14.39 -6.98
C VAL A 167 -1.27 15.77 -7.06
N GLY A 168 -0.49 16.84 -6.94
CA GLY A 168 -0.97 18.21 -7.12
C GLY A 168 -1.49 18.49 -8.54
N VAL A 169 -0.78 18.01 -9.56
CA VAL A 169 -1.18 18.13 -10.97
C VAL A 169 -2.48 17.37 -11.25
N ILE A 170 -2.63 16.14 -10.73
CA ILE A 170 -3.85 15.34 -10.86
C ILE A 170 -5.03 16.04 -10.16
N ALA A 171 -4.83 16.54 -8.94
CA ALA A 171 -5.86 17.26 -8.21
C ALA A 171 -6.29 18.55 -8.93
N LEU A 172 -5.32 19.29 -9.48
CA LEU A 172 -5.56 20.47 -10.29
C LEU A 172 -6.33 20.14 -11.57
N LEU A 173 -5.95 19.05 -12.25
CA LEU A 173 -6.63 18.59 -13.46
C LEU A 173 -8.08 18.21 -13.18
N ALA A 174 -8.32 17.47 -12.08
CA ALA A 174 -9.67 17.11 -11.65
C ALA A 174 -10.51 18.36 -11.34
N LEU A 175 -9.94 19.36 -10.67
CA LEU A 175 -10.60 20.62 -10.39
C LEU A 175 -10.96 21.37 -11.69
N LEU A 176 -10.02 21.46 -12.62
CA LEU A 176 -10.22 22.09 -13.93
C LEU A 176 -11.24 21.36 -14.80
N LEU A 177 -11.36 20.04 -14.73
CA LEU A 177 -12.43 19.32 -15.43
C LEU A 177 -13.77 19.46 -14.71
N SER A 178 -13.78 19.64 -13.38
CA SER A 178 -15.02 19.75 -12.61
C SER A 178 -15.83 21.01 -12.92
N ILE A 179 -15.17 22.14 -13.22
CA ILE A 179 -15.84 23.42 -13.51
C ILE A 179 -16.75 23.35 -14.75
N PRO A 180 -16.26 22.96 -15.96
CA PRO A 180 -17.11 22.85 -17.15
C PRO A 180 -18.20 21.79 -17.02
N LEU A 181 -17.98 20.76 -16.20
CA LEU A 181 -19.01 19.76 -15.90
C LEU A 181 -20.10 20.32 -14.97
N LEU A 182 -19.76 21.24 -14.06
CA LEU A 182 -20.73 21.94 -13.20
C LEU A 182 -21.59 22.94 -13.97
N ALA A 183 -20.96 23.72 -14.85
CA ALA A 183 -21.61 24.78 -15.61
C ALA A 183 -21.31 24.60 -17.11
N PRO A 184 -22.01 23.67 -17.79
CA PRO A 184 -21.80 23.41 -19.22
C PRO A 184 -22.26 24.57 -20.10
N ASP A 185 -23.24 25.35 -19.64
CA ASP A 185 -23.84 26.47 -20.39
C ASP A 185 -22.97 27.74 -20.40
N VAL A 186 -21.82 27.72 -19.71
CA VAL A 186 -20.90 28.86 -19.63
C VAL A 186 -19.90 28.78 -20.78
N ASP A 187 -19.79 29.85 -21.55
CA ASP A 187 -18.77 29.97 -22.58
C ASP A 187 -17.38 30.20 -21.97
N TYR A 188 -16.58 29.13 -21.90
CA TYR A 188 -15.20 29.21 -21.42
C TYR A 188 -14.28 29.84 -22.46
N ALA A 189 -13.52 30.85 -22.04
CA ALA A 189 -12.50 31.47 -22.88
C ALA A 189 -11.51 30.43 -23.42
N ARG A 190 -11.01 30.62 -24.65
CA ARG A 190 -10.02 29.71 -25.26
C ARG A 190 -8.78 29.49 -24.39
N GLY A 191 -8.40 30.47 -23.58
CA GLY A 191 -7.29 30.36 -22.62
C GLY A 191 -7.53 29.28 -21.55
N TYR A 192 -8.77 29.07 -21.13
CA TYR A 192 -9.15 28.04 -20.16
C TYR A 192 -8.82 26.64 -20.68
N TRP A 193 -9.33 26.30 -21.88
CA TRP A 193 -9.09 25.01 -22.50
C TRP A 193 -7.60 24.78 -22.79
N ARG A 194 -6.84 25.83 -23.14
CA ARG A 194 -5.38 25.73 -23.28
C ARG A 194 -4.72 25.34 -21.97
N LEU A 195 -5.15 25.92 -20.85
CA LEU A 195 -4.64 25.57 -19.53
C LEU A 195 -4.99 24.13 -19.14
N VAL A 196 -6.23 23.67 -19.40
CA VAL A 196 -6.62 22.26 -19.23
C VAL A 196 -5.67 21.35 -20.01
N TRP A 197 -5.47 21.62 -21.30
CA TRP A 197 -4.57 20.82 -22.14
C TRP A 197 -3.11 20.81 -21.65
N VAL A 198 -2.60 21.95 -21.16
CA VAL A 198 -1.26 22.02 -20.57
C VAL A 198 -1.16 21.10 -19.34
N VAL A 199 -2.15 21.13 -18.46
CA VAL A 199 -2.17 20.29 -17.26
C VAL A 199 -2.31 18.81 -17.62
N VAL A 200 -3.13 18.46 -18.62
CA VAL A 200 -3.24 17.08 -19.15
C VAL A 200 -1.89 16.58 -19.66
N ILE A 201 -1.18 17.40 -20.45
CA ILE A 201 0.15 17.04 -20.97
C ILE A 201 1.15 16.88 -19.82
N LEU A 202 1.11 17.76 -18.81
CA LEU A 202 1.98 17.68 -17.64
C LEU A 202 1.71 16.41 -16.81
N ASP A 203 0.44 16.02 -16.66
CA ASP A 203 0.04 14.78 -16.00
C ASP A 203 0.59 13.56 -16.75
N LEU A 204 0.31 13.48 -18.06
CA LEU A 204 0.85 12.42 -18.94
C LEU A 204 2.37 12.35 -18.86
N LEU A 205 3.06 13.49 -18.95
CA LEU A 205 4.51 13.56 -18.83
C LEU A 205 4.99 13.06 -17.46
N GLY A 206 4.32 13.46 -16.38
CA GLY A 206 4.60 13.00 -15.02
C GLY A 206 4.50 11.49 -14.89
N THR A 207 3.45 10.88 -15.45
CA THR A 207 3.25 9.42 -15.39
C THR A 207 4.35 8.63 -16.13
N VAL A 208 4.91 9.17 -17.22
CA VAL A 208 5.97 8.53 -18.01
C VAL A 208 7.36 8.76 -17.39
N VAL A 209 7.63 9.96 -16.87
CA VAL A 209 8.95 10.34 -16.34
C VAL A 209 9.29 9.60 -15.05
N VAL A 210 8.30 9.35 -14.17
CA VAL A 210 8.50 8.62 -12.91
C VAL A 210 9.12 7.21 -13.11
N PRO A 211 8.55 6.30 -13.92
CA PRO A 211 9.12 4.97 -14.12
C PRO A 211 10.45 5.01 -14.87
N LEU A 212 10.63 5.92 -15.84
CA LEU A 212 11.85 6.03 -16.63
C LEU A 212 13.03 6.53 -15.79
N SER A 213 12.83 7.59 -15.01
CA SER A 213 13.84 8.09 -14.07
C SER A 213 14.24 7.00 -13.07
N ASN A 214 13.26 6.26 -12.54
CA ASN A 214 13.55 5.13 -11.66
C ASN A 214 14.35 4.01 -12.36
N ALA A 215 14.08 3.71 -13.64
CA ALA A 215 14.83 2.71 -14.39
C ALA A 215 16.30 3.12 -14.60
N LEU A 216 16.55 4.41 -14.89
CA LEU A 216 17.88 4.97 -15.13
C LEU A 216 18.72 5.10 -13.84
N PHE A 217 18.09 5.44 -12.71
CA PHE A 217 18.77 5.69 -11.45
C PHE A 217 18.78 4.49 -10.49
N ARG A 218 18.45 3.27 -10.94
CA ARG A 218 18.60 2.06 -10.12
C ARG A 218 20.06 1.92 -9.67
N PRO A 219 20.36 1.99 -8.36
CA PRO A 219 21.68 1.65 -7.88
C PRO A 219 21.94 0.19 -8.25
N ARG A 220 22.98 -0.07 -9.04
CA ARG A 220 23.45 -1.43 -9.27
C ARG A 220 23.71 -2.02 -7.89
N ALA A 221 22.96 -3.05 -7.51
CA ALA A 221 23.21 -3.74 -6.25
C ALA A 221 24.70 -4.06 -6.24
N ALA A 222 25.42 -3.57 -5.24
CA ALA A 222 26.80 -3.96 -5.03
C ALA A 222 26.77 -5.48 -4.98
N VAL A 223 27.36 -6.12 -6.00
CA VAL A 223 27.56 -7.56 -5.99
C VAL A 223 28.25 -7.81 -4.66
N PRO A 224 27.68 -8.61 -3.74
CA PRO A 224 28.39 -8.99 -2.54
C PRO A 224 29.71 -9.55 -3.05
N SER A 225 30.81 -8.85 -2.76
CA SER A 225 32.12 -9.42 -2.93
C SER A 225 32.06 -10.69 -2.10
N ALA A 226 31.92 -11.83 -2.78
CA ALA A 226 32.04 -13.13 -2.19
C ALA A 226 33.45 -13.15 -1.64
N THR A 227 33.59 -12.75 -0.38
CA THR A 227 34.70 -13.13 0.46
C THR A 227 34.55 -14.63 0.56
N TRP A 228 35.15 -15.33 -0.40
CA TRP A 228 35.47 -16.73 -0.27
C TRP A 228 36.18 -16.85 1.07
N SER A 229 35.52 -17.45 2.05
CA SER A 229 36.17 -17.92 3.26
C SER A 229 37.21 -18.93 2.79
N VAL A 230 38.47 -18.49 2.74
CA VAL A 230 39.62 -19.37 2.60
C VAL A 230 39.48 -20.42 3.70
N PRO A 231 39.34 -21.71 3.37
CA PRO A 231 39.31 -22.75 4.40
C PRO A 231 40.60 -22.68 5.21
N ASP A 232 40.48 -22.58 6.54
CA ASP A 232 41.63 -22.72 7.43
C ASP A 232 42.37 -24.03 7.09
N PRO A 233 43.71 -24.02 6.98
CA PRO A 233 44.47 -25.25 6.78
C PRO A 233 44.25 -26.16 7.99
N GLN A 234 43.49 -27.24 7.76
CA GLN A 234 43.22 -28.30 8.72
C GLN A 234 44.57 -28.86 9.24
N PRO A 235 44.79 -28.95 10.56
CA PRO A 235 46.03 -29.51 11.10
C PRO A 235 46.13 -30.98 10.70
N ALA A 236 47.17 -31.30 9.92
CA ALA A 236 47.51 -32.67 9.54
C ALA A 236 47.97 -33.46 10.77
N TRP A 237 47.06 -34.22 11.36
CA TRP A 237 47.39 -35.23 12.36
C TRP A 237 47.91 -36.48 11.67
N SER A 238 49.22 -36.66 11.64
CA SER A 238 49.92 -37.95 11.85
C SER A 238 51.37 -37.84 11.39
N ALA A 239 52.28 -37.56 12.31
CA ALA A 239 53.68 -37.90 12.16
C ALA A 239 54.04 -38.90 13.27
N THR A 240 54.33 -40.13 12.84
CA THR A 240 54.85 -41.24 13.63
C THR A 240 56.16 -40.83 14.32
N PRO A 241 56.44 -41.20 15.59
CA PRO A 241 57.71 -40.88 16.22
C PRO A 241 58.82 -41.78 15.64
N THR A 242 59.86 -41.16 15.07
CA THR A 242 61.14 -41.81 14.76
C THR A 242 62.04 -41.81 16.02
N PRO A 243 62.71 -42.92 16.39
CA PRO A 243 63.53 -42.98 17.59
C PRO A 243 64.86 -42.22 17.49
N ASP A 244 65.26 -41.72 18.66
CA ASP A 244 66.44 -40.97 19.09
C ASP A 244 67.77 -41.18 18.33
N ALA A 245 68.41 -40.05 18.02
CA ALA A 245 69.87 -39.94 17.87
C ALA A 245 70.38 -38.84 18.83
N PRO A 246 71.49 -39.04 19.56
CA PRO A 246 71.91 -38.14 20.62
C PRO A 246 72.67 -36.94 20.07
N VAL A 247 72.21 -35.73 20.40
CA VAL A 247 72.91 -34.45 20.15
C VAL A 247 73.60 -34.00 21.44
N PRO A 248 74.87 -33.57 21.40
CA PRO A 248 75.59 -33.13 22.60
C PRO A 248 75.13 -31.73 23.06
N ALA A 249 75.10 -31.57 24.39
CA ALA A 249 74.68 -30.36 25.09
C ALA A 249 75.64 -29.18 24.88
N ALA A 250 75.08 -28.00 24.60
CA ALA A 250 75.73 -26.70 24.76
C ALA A 250 74.79 -25.75 25.53
N PRO A 251 75.28 -24.95 26.50
CA PRO A 251 74.40 -24.28 27.46
C PRO A 251 74.19 -22.78 27.16
N LEU A 252 73.14 -22.24 27.82
CA LEU A 252 72.82 -20.81 28.07
C LEU A 252 72.19 -20.06 26.88
N LEU A 253 71.11 -19.27 27.01
CA LEU A 253 70.74 -18.29 28.04
C LEU A 253 69.21 -18.13 28.15
N ALA A 254 68.72 -17.89 29.36
CA ALA A 254 67.32 -17.56 29.64
C ALA A 254 67.01 -16.11 29.22
N ALA A 255 65.97 -15.92 28.40
CA ALA A 255 65.37 -14.61 28.12
C ALA A 255 64.12 -14.42 29.01
N PRO A 256 63.87 -13.21 29.55
CA PRO A 256 62.76 -12.95 30.46
C PRO A 256 61.41 -12.88 29.73
N VAL A 257 60.40 -13.54 30.30
CA VAL A 257 58.99 -13.51 29.86
C VAL A 257 58.35 -12.17 30.24
N PRO A 258 57.72 -11.43 29.31
CA PRO A 258 56.90 -10.27 29.67
C PRO A 258 55.58 -10.70 30.33
N PRO A 259 55.04 -9.95 31.32
CA PRO A 259 53.77 -10.29 31.96
C PRO A 259 52.58 -10.13 31.00
N ALA A 260 51.64 -11.06 31.11
CA ALA A 260 50.40 -11.11 30.34
C ALA A 260 49.58 -9.82 30.50
N SER A 261 49.09 -9.28 29.38
CA SER A 261 48.13 -8.18 29.37
C SER A 261 46.75 -8.67 29.83
N PRO A 262 45.97 -7.86 30.58
CA PRO A 262 44.62 -8.22 31.00
C PRO A 262 43.67 -8.30 29.79
N PRO A 263 42.62 -9.15 29.84
CA PRO A 263 41.67 -9.28 28.75
C PRO A 263 40.90 -7.98 28.52
N THR A 264 40.84 -7.56 27.27
CA THR A 264 40.01 -6.45 26.78
C THR A 264 38.53 -6.71 27.07
N PRO A 265 37.76 -5.71 27.55
CA PRO A 265 36.33 -5.88 27.77
C PRO A 265 35.59 -6.09 26.45
N THR A 266 34.66 -7.06 26.46
CA THR A 266 33.70 -7.35 25.39
C THR A 266 32.98 -6.07 24.95
N PRO A 267 32.87 -5.78 23.64
CA PRO A 267 32.11 -4.61 23.17
C PRO A 267 30.63 -4.78 23.55
N ALA A 268 30.08 -3.78 24.24
CA ALA A 268 28.67 -3.71 24.57
C ALA A 268 27.81 -3.65 23.28
N PRO A 269 26.62 -4.25 23.24
CA PRO A 269 25.77 -4.21 22.07
C PRO A 269 25.35 -2.77 21.76
N ASP A 270 25.58 -2.33 20.52
CA ASP A 270 25.07 -1.07 20.00
C ASP A 270 23.55 -1.03 20.21
N THR A 271 23.06 0.04 20.85
CA THR A 271 21.63 0.28 21.08
C THR A 271 21.22 1.54 20.35
N VAL A 272 20.10 1.49 19.64
CA VAL A 272 19.53 2.62 18.90
C VAL A 272 18.33 3.17 19.68
N VAL A 273 18.28 4.49 19.84
CA VAL A 273 17.16 5.19 20.48
C VAL A 273 16.10 5.48 19.42
N ALA A 274 14.89 4.95 19.57
CA ALA A 274 13.79 5.25 18.65
C ALA A 274 13.07 6.55 19.07
N SER A 275 12.19 7.04 18.19
CA SER A 275 11.44 8.29 18.37
C SER A 275 10.47 8.29 19.56
N ASP A 276 10.25 7.13 20.19
CA ASP A 276 9.49 6.95 21.43
C ASP A 276 10.37 7.06 22.70
N GLY A 277 11.67 7.36 22.55
CA GLY A 277 12.63 7.51 23.64
C GLY A 277 13.14 6.20 24.23
N ARG A 278 12.76 5.03 23.67
CA ARG A 278 13.21 3.71 24.16
C ARG A 278 14.46 3.24 23.42
N ARG A 279 15.35 2.57 24.15
CA ARG A 279 16.60 1.99 23.61
C ARG A 279 16.35 0.56 23.16
N TYR A 280 16.61 0.27 21.89
CA TYR A 280 16.46 -1.05 21.31
C TYR A 280 17.82 -1.60 20.90
N ALA A 281 18.07 -2.88 21.16
CA ALA A 281 19.27 -3.57 20.68
C ALA A 281 19.24 -3.64 19.14
N THR A 282 20.34 -3.28 18.49
CA THR A 282 20.44 -3.36 17.03
C THR A 282 20.36 -4.83 16.61
N ARG A 283 19.31 -5.22 15.88
CA ARG A 283 19.16 -6.58 15.35
C ARG A 283 20.30 -6.83 14.34
N PRO A 284 21.11 -7.90 14.48
CA PRO A 284 22.17 -8.20 13.52
C PRO A 284 21.60 -8.41 12.11
N ALA A 285 22.14 -7.67 11.14
CA ALA A 285 21.73 -7.71 9.73
C ALA A 285 21.95 -9.08 9.05
N ALA A 286 22.67 -10.00 9.70
CA ALA A 286 22.90 -11.38 9.24
C ALA A 286 21.63 -12.26 9.17
N SER A 287 20.51 -11.82 9.74
CA SER A 287 19.25 -12.59 9.77
C SER A 287 18.40 -12.51 8.48
N ARG A 288 18.98 -12.02 7.36
CA ARG A 288 18.41 -12.13 6.00
C ARG A 288 19.12 -13.13 5.09
N ALA A 289 20.06 -13.92 5.62
CA ALA A 289 20.56 -15.09 4.88
C ALA A 289 19.40 -16.11 4.77
N LEU A 290 19.10 -16.58 3.56
CA LEU A 290 18.19 -17.71 3.37
C LEU A 290 18.81 -18.90 4.11
N ALA A 291 18.25 -19.25 5.26
CA ALA A 291 18.70 -20.39 6.03
C ALA A 291 18.38 -21.67 5.24
N TRP A 292 19.36 -22.57 5.13
CA TRP A 292 19.19 -23.86 4.47
C TRP A 292 18.01 -24.62 5.10
N PRO A 293 17.06 -25.16 4.33
CA PRO A 293 15.93 -25.91 4.88
C PRO A 293 16.39 -27.06 5.79
N ARG A 294 15.64 -27.29 6.86
CA ARG A 294 15.92 -28.35 7.84
C ARG A 294 14.66 -29.16 8.11
N TYR A 295 14.85 -30.42 8.44
CA TYR A 295 13.83 -31.29 9.02
C TYR A 295 13.37 -30.75 10.39
N VAL A 296 12.23 -31.24 10.88
CA VAL A 296 11.64 -30.84 12.16
C VAL A 296 12.54 -31.17 13.37
N ASP A 297 13.42 -32.17 13.21
CA ASP A 297 14.45 -32.55 14.18
C ASP A 297 15.70 -31.64 14.15
N GLY A 298 15.75 -30.67 13.22
CA GLY A 298 16.86 -29.74 13.05
C GLY A 298 17.97 -30.22 12.10
N THR A 299 17.84 -31.40 11.52
CA THR A 299 18.79 -31.94 10.54
C THR A 299 18.68 -31.18 9.21
N PRO A 300 19.78 -30.69 8.60
CA PRO A 300 19.71 -30.00 7.32
C PRO A 300 19.35 -30.94 6.17
N LEU A 301 18.58 -30.45 5.19
CA LEU A 301 18.24 -31.24 4.00
C LEU A 301 19.50 -31.57 3.18
N PRO A 302 19.60 -32.76 2.57
CA PRO A 302 20.67 -33.09 1.65
C PRO A 302 20.70 -32.13 0.46
N ALA A 303 21.88 -31.86 -0.09
CA ALA A 303 22.05 -31.05 -1.30
C ALA A 303 22.16 -31.96 -2.52
N LEU A 304 21.42 -31.65 -3.59
CA LEU A 304 21.65 -32.23 -4.91
C LEU A 304 22.98 -31.74 -5.49
N PRO A 305 23.52 -32.42 -6.53
CA PRO A 305 24.73 -32.00 -7.24
C PRO A 305 24.66 -30.57 -7.82
N ASP A 306 23.46 -30.02 -8.00
CA ASP A 306 23.21 -28.67 -8.48
C ASP A 306 23.13 -27.61 -7.35
N GLY A 307 23.28 -28.03 -6.09
CA GLY A 307 23.22 -27.16 -4.92
C GLY A 307 21.81 -26.81 -4.46
N THR A 308 20.78 -27.52 -4.93
CA THR A 308 19.40 -27.37 -4.46
C THR A 308 19.05 -28.38 -3.35
N PRO A 309 18.12 -28.07 -2.44
CA PRO A 309 17.71 -29.00 -1.37
C PRO A 309 16.87 -30.17 -1.91
N ASP A 310 17.20 -31.39 -1.48
CA ASP A 310 16.47 -32.61 -1.83
C ASP A 310 15.20 -32.76 -0.98
N PHE A 311 14.03 -32.68 -1.63
CA PHE A 311 12.73 -32.85 -0.97
C PHE A 311 12.11 -34.24 -1.19
N SER A 312 12.83 -35.18 -1.81
CA SER A 312 12.28 -36.50 -2.18
C SER A 312 11.85 -37.34 -0.96
N GLU A 313 12.43 -37.10 0.22
CA GLU A 313 12.08 -37.79 1.46
C GLU A 313 10.96 -37.10 2.27
N VAL A 314 10.49 -35.93 1.84
CA VAL A 314 9.39 -35.19 2.51
C VAL A 314 8.06 -35.66 1.94
N THR A 315 7.48 -36.72 2.52
CA THR A 315 6.12 -37.16 2.19
C THR A 315 5.08 -36.48 3.07
N GLU A 316 4.01 -35.96 2.46
CA GLU A 316 2.86 -35.39 3.16
C GLU A 316 2.20 -36.45 4.05
N ARG A 317 2.03 -36.13 5.33
CA ARG A 317 1.20 -36.89 6.28
C ARG A 317 0.09 -36.00 6.80
#